data_AF-A0A8H6EZS4-F1
#
_entry.id   AF-A0A8H6EZS4-F1
#
_cell.length_a   1.000
_cell.length_b   1.000
_cell.length_c   1.000
_cell.angle_alpha   90.00
_cell.angle_beta   90.00
_cell.angle_gamma   90.00
#
_symmetry.space_group_name_H-M   'P 1'
#
loop_
_entity.id
_entity.type
_entity.pdbx_description
1 polymer ?
#
loop_
_entity_poly.entity_id
_entity_poly.type
_entity_poly.pdbx_seq_one_letter_code
_entity_poly.pdbx_strand_id
1 'polypeptide(L)'
;MPKTVKNPKNNKSRSRGAPIQVAESIGSGSAKIKKKIRDIERLIKKNPNLPADKKIEYDRALKGLKVELQNSQVQNKAKVLAKKYHMVRFFERKKAVRKLKNLRKEFERISQTGIRKDIKKARKQLRHGEIDLAYVILFPKTEKYISLYPSPNDEDQTDPNVIKGLKITEERRREFRKYIEKLMEEGKLPFSIDDALQGKNIRLDNDKTQKAVLTEEIDAPEQKQDEQQEEQDDFFE
;
A
#
# COMPACT_ATOMS: atom_id res chain seq x y z
N MET A 1 52.46 41.24 10.64
CA MET A 1 51.09 40.69 10.79
C MET A 1 50.28 41.08 9.55
N PRO A 2 50.13 40.22 8.53
CA PRO A 2 49.31 40.55 7.37
C PRO A 2 47.82 40.36 7.70
N LYS A 3 47.02 41.38 7.43
CA LYS A 3 45.56 41.40 7.64
C LYS A 3 44.89 40.41 6.69
N THR A 4 44.10 39.48 7.23
CA THR A 4 43.34 38.51 6.43
C THR A 4 42.20 39.20 5.69
N VAL A 5 42.23 39.11 4.36
CA VAL A 5 41.17 39.63 3.48
C VAL A 5 39.93 38.75 3.65
N LYS A 6 38.82 39.34 4.11
CA LYS A 6 37.52 38.65 4.21
C LYS A 6 37.05 38.26 2.80
N ASN A 7 37.02 36.96 2.53
CA ASN A 7 36.48 36.37 1.32
C ASN A 7 34.98 36.73 1.18
N PRO A 8 34.51 37.34 0.08
CA PRO A 8 33.11 37.69 -0.06
C PRO A 8 32.27 36.41 -0.16
N LYS A 9 31.30 36.26 0.75
CA LYS A 9 30.31 35.18 0.68
C LYS A 9 29.59 35.28 -0.66
N ASN A 10 29.80 34.28 -1.50
CA ASN A 10 29.19 34.15 -2.83
C ASN A 10 27.67 34.00 -2.68
N ASN A 11 26.98 35.13 -2.58
CA ASN A 11 25.54 35.22 -2.46
C ASN A 11 24.95 34.97 -3.86
N LYS A 12 25.02 33.72 -4.32
CA LYS A 12 24.37 33.28 -5.56
C LYS A 12 22.90 33.65 -5.43
N SER A 13 22.50 34.74 -6.09
CA SER A 13 21.11 35.11 -6.22
C SER A 13 20.41 33.88 -6.80
N ARG A 14 19.55 33.25 -6.00
CA ARG A 14 18.72 32.16 -6.49
C ARG A 14 17.85 32.79 -7.55
N SER A 15 18.11 32.44 -8.80
CA SER A 15 17.35 32.90 -9.97
C SER A 15 15.86 32.83 -9.64
N ARG A 16 15.23 34.00 -9.50
CA ARG A 16 13.80 34.14 -9.18
C ARG A 16 12.90 33.78 -10.37
N GLY A 17 13.48 33.21 -11.43
CA GLY A 17 12.80 32.86 -12.67
C GLY A 17 13.21 31.50 -13.25
N ALA A 18 13.96 30.67 -12.52
CA ALA A 18 14.24 29.31 -13.00
C ALA A 18 12.93 28.50 -13.01
N PRO A 19 12.64 27.75 -14.10
CA PRO A 19 11.46 26.90 -14.17
C PRO A 19 11.49 25.86 -13.04
N ILE A 20 10.33 25.58 -12.44
CA ILE A 20 10.23 24.59 -11.37
C ILE A 20 10.53 23.22 -11.96
N GLN A 21 11.67 22.65 -11.58
CA GLN A 21 12.04 21.30 -11.98
C GLN A 21 11.25 20.28 -11.14
N VAL A 22 9.97 20.09 -11.49
CA VAL A 22 9.12 19.05 -10.90
C VAL A 22 9.71 17.68 -11.20
N ALA A 23 10.20 17.46 -12.43
CA ALA A 23 10.82 16.21 -12.88
C ALA A 23 12.01 15.76 -12.01
N GLU A 24 12.84 16.67 -11.52
CA GLU A 24 13.99 16.35 -10.65
C GLU A 24 13.53 15.94 -9.22
N SER A 25 12.30 16.30 -8.86
CA SER A 25 11.67 15.90 -7.61
C SER A 25 11.13 14.48 -7.68
N ILE A 26 10.76 14.05 -8.90
CA ILE A 26 10.18 12.74 -9.20
C ILE A 26 11.20 11.65 -8.94
N GLY A 27 10.99 10.88 -7.87
CA GLY A 27 11.92 9.83 -7.41
C GLY A 27 12.96 10.33 -6.39
N SER A 28 12.88 11.59 -5.98
CA SER A 28 13.72 12.13 -4.90
C SER A 28 13.17 11.72 -3.52
N GLY A 29 14.03 11.72 -2.48
CA GLY A 29 13.60 11.34 -1.13
C GLY A 29 12.47 12.24 -0.59
N SER A 30 11.56 11.68 0.23
CA SER A 30 10.36 12.36 0.75
C SER A 30 10.64 13.73 1.40
N ALA A 31 11.81 13.93 2.01
CA ALA A 31 12.24 15.21 2.56
C ALA A 31 12.44 16.29 1.48
N LYS A 32 12.99 15.94 0.32
CA LYS A 32 13.18 16.86 -0.81
C LYS A 32 11.83 17.27 -1.43
N ILE A 33 10.92 16.32 -1.59
CA ILE A 33 9.55 16.58 -2.07
C ILE A 33 8.83 17.55 -1.12
N LYS A 34 8.83 17.28 0.20
CA LYS A 34 8.24 18.18 1.21
C LYS A 34 8.85 19.58 1.18
N LYS A 35 10.17 19.69 0.97
CA LYS A 35 10.83 20.99 0.85
C LYS A 35 10.33 21.76 -0.38
N LYS A 36 10.28 21.10 -1.55
CA LYS A 36 9.76 21.72 -2.78
C LYS A 36 8.31 22.15 -2.66
N ILE A 37 7.44 21.34 -2.05
CA ILE A 37 6.04 21.72 -1.75
C ILE A 37 6.00 23.03 -0.94
N ARG A 38 6.73 23.08 0.18
CA ARG A 38 6.77 24.29 1.03
C ARG A 38 7.34 25.50 0.29
N ASP A 39 8.36 25.30 -0.54
CA ASP A 39 8.98 26.39 -1.30
C ASP A 39 7.99 26.98 -2.33
N ILE A 40 7.20 26.13 -3.00
CA ILE A 40 6.16 26.57 -3.95
C ILE A 40 4.99 27.24 -3.22
N GLU A 41 4.50 26.67 -2.12
CA GLU A 41 3.45 27.28 -1.29
C GLU A 41 3.86 28.66 -0.79
N ARG A 42 5.12 28.81 -0.34
CA ARG A 42 5.67 30.10 0.08
C ARG A 42 5.80 31.07 -1.09
N LEU A 43 6.17 30.60 -2.28
CA LEU A 43 6.31 31.41 -3.49
C LEU A 43 4.97 32.00 -3.92
N ILE A 44 3.90 31.19 -3.90
CA ILE A 44 2.53 31.63 -4.20
C ILE A 44 2.06 32.65 -3.16
N LYS A 45 2.22 32.34 -1.86
CA LYS A 45 1.80 33.25 -0.77
C LYS A 45 2.54 34.58 -0.75
N LYS A 46 3.83 34.59 -1.08
CA LYS A 46 4.67 35.79 -1.03
C LYS A 46 4.47 36.73 -2.22
N ASN A 47 4.02 36.20 -3.37
CA ASN A 47 3.86 36.97 -4.60
C ASN A 47 2.40 36.99 -5.05
N PRO A 48 1.52 37.80 -4.43
CA PRO A 48 0.11 37.88 -4.80
C PRO A 48 -0.11 38.37 -6.25
N ASN A 49 0.82 39.18 -6.75
CA ASN A 49 0.78 39.77 -8.10
C ASN A 49 1.45 38.87 -9.17
N LEU A 50 1.54 37.56 -8.94
CA LEU A 50 2.09 36.62 -9.92
C LEU A 50 1.17 36.52 -11.15
N PRO A 51 1.72 36.47 -12.39
CA PRO A 51 0.91 36.25 -13.60
C PRO A 51 0.06 34.99 -13.51
N ALA A 52 -1.15 35.02 -14.09
CA ALA A 52 -2.11 33.92 -14.04
C ALA A 52 -1.51 32.60 -14.54
N ASP A 53 -0.78 32.63 -15.66
CA ASP A 53 -0.12 31.46 -16.24
C ASP A 53 0.83 30.76 -15.26
N LYS A 54 1.61 31.55 -14.51
CA LYS A 54 2.56 31.02 -13.52
C LYS A 54 1.87 30.51 -12.27
N LYS A 55 0.74 31.12 -11.86
CA LYS A 55 -0.08 30.58 -10.76
C LYS A 55 -0.60 29.19 -11.10
N ILE A 56 -1.18 29.03 -12.30
CA ILE A 56 -1.68 27.74 -12.80
C ILE A 56 -0.56 26.69 -12.88
N GLU A 57 0.62 27.08 -13.39
CA GLU A 57 1.79 26.20 -13.43
C GLU A 57 2.20 25.72 -12.03
N TYR A 58 2.24 26.63 -11.06
CA TYR A 58 2.64 26.33 -9.68
C TYR A 58 1.61 25.48 -8.95
N ASP A 59 0.32 25.72 -9.16
CA ASP A 59 -0.75 24.91 -8.59
C ASP A 59 -0.71 23.49 -9.15
N ARG A 60 -0.54 23.34 -10.48
CA ARG A 60 -0.36 22.02 -11.12
C ARG A 60 0.87 21.29 -10.59
N ALA A 61 2.00 21.99 -10.48
CA ALA A 61 3.23 21.44 -9.92
C ALA A 61 3.05 20.99 -8.46
N LEU A 62 2.35 21.78 -7.65
CA LEU A 62 2.07 21.50 -6.25
C LEU A 62 1.17 20.27 -6.10
N LYS A 63 0.11 20.15 -6.92
CA LYS A 63 -0.74 18.95 -6.97
C LYS A 63 0.09 17.70 -7.32
N GLY A 64 0.93 17.77 -8.35
CA GLY A 64 1.81 16.67 -8.75
C GLY A 64 2.78 16.25 -7.64
N LEU A 65 3.39 17.20 -6.93
CA LEU A 65 4.29 16.91 -5.81
C LEU A 65 3.56 16.33 -4.59
N LYS A 66 2.31 16.74 -4.32
CA LYS A 66 1.49 16.15 -3.25
C LYS A 66 1.17 14.68 -3.53
N VAL A 67 0.78 14.36 -4.76
CA VAL A 67 0.57 12.98 -5.24
C VAL A 67 1.85 12.16 -5.04
N GLU A 68 2.99 12.70 -5.46
CA GLU A 68 4.27 12.01 -5.32
C GLU A 68 4.64 11.79 -3.85
N LEU A 69 4.38 12.77 -2.98
CA LEU A 69 4.63 12.65 -1.55
C LEU A 69 3.80 11.52 -0.94
N GLN A 70 2.51 11.41 -1.28
CA GLN A 70 1.64 10.33 -0.82
C GLN A 70 2.15 8.96 -1.30
N ASN A 71 2.53 8.85 -2.58
CA ASN A 71 3.15 7.63 -3.11
C ASN A 71 4.41 7.27 -2.33
N SER A 72 5.30 8.23 -2.07
CA SER A 72 6.51 8.03 -1.27
C SER A 72 6.19 7.55 0.15
N GLN A 73 5.16 8.11 0.79
CA GLN A 73 4.71 7.69 2.12
C GLN A 73 4.18 6.25 2.12
N VAL A 74 3.35 5.87 1.15
CA VAL A 74 2.85 4.49 0.99
C VAL A 74 4.01 3.51 0.83
N GLN A 75 4.98 3.83 -0.01
CA GLN A 75 6.17 3.01 -0.24
C GLN A 75 7.03 2.88 1.01
N ASN A 76 7.19 3.97 1.78
CA ASN A 76 7.90 3.91 3.06
C ASN A 76 7.16 3.06 4.09
N LYS A 77 5.82 3.19 4.18
CA LYS A 77 4.98 2.34 5.04
C LYS A 77 5.13 0.87 4.65
N ALA A 78 5.09 0.56 3.36
CA ALA A 78 5.28 -0.79 2.85
C ALA A 78 6.66 -1.36 3.23
N LYS A 79 7.74 -0.57 3.11
CA LYS A 79 9.09 -0.97 3.53
C LYS A 79 9.17 -1.28 5.03
N VAL A 80 8.58 -0.44 5.87
CA VAL A 80 8.57 -0.63 7.33
C VAL A 80 7.81 -1.90 7.71
N LEU A 81 6.60 -2.07 7.16
CA LEU A 81 5.77 -3.25 7.44
C LEU A 81 6.37 -4.54 6.87
N ALA A 82 6.95 -4.48 5.67
CA ALA A 82 7.65 -5.60 5.07
C ALA A 82 8.78 -6.09 5.97
N LYS A 83 9.59 -5.19 6.55
CA LYS A 83 10.62 -5.55 7.53
C LYS A 83 10.01 -6.12 8.82
N LYS A 84 9.01 -5.45 9.39
CA LYS A 84 8.35 -5.86 10.64
C LYS A 84 7.75 -7.28 10.55
N TYR A 85 7.09 -7.60 9.44
CA TYR A 85 6.41 -8.87 9.24
C TYR A 85 7.23 -9.88 8.42
N HIS A 86 8.48 -9.58 8.07
CA HIS A 86 9.32 -10.44 7.24
C HIS A 86 9.46 -11.85 7.84
N MET A 87 9.82 -11.93 9.12
CA MET A 87 10.01 -13.20 9.81
C MET A 87 8.69 -13.95 10.02
N VAL A 88 7.62 -13.26 10.42
CA VAL A 88 6.30 -13.88 10.58
C VAL A 88 5.84 -14.51 9.26
N ARG A 89 5.90 -13.76 8.16
CA ARG A 89 5.53 -14.24 6.82
C ARG A 89 6.45 -15.35 6.34
N PHE A 90 7.74 -15.32 6.67
CA PHE A 90 8.68 -16.39 6.34
C PHE A 90 8.28 -17.72 7.01
N PHE A 91 8.02 -17.71 8.31
CA PHE A 91 7.58 -18.90 9.03
C PHE A 91 6.21 -19.39 8.57
N GLU A 92 5.26 -18.48 8.32
CA GLU A 92 3.96 -18.82 7.78
C GLU A 92 4.06 -19.45 6.40
N ARG A 93 4.92 -18.93 5.52
CA ARG A 93 5.18 -19.50 4.19
C ARG A 93 5.76 -20.90 4.32
N LYS A 94 6.76 -21.10 5.19
CA LYS A 94 7.36 -22.42 5.44
C LYS A 94 6.32 -23.41 5.97
N LYS A 95 5.42 -22.97 6.86
CA LYS A 95 4.32 -23.76 7.41
C LYS A 95 3.30 -24.12 6.31
N ALA A 96 2.89 -23.16 5.49
CA ALA A 96 1.98 -23.37 4.37
C ALA A 96 2.55 -24.33 3.31
N VAL A 97 3.82 -24.16 2.91
CA VAL A 97 4.50 -25.07 1.97
C VAL A 97 4.55 -26.49 2.52
N ARG A 98 4.93 -26.67 3.79
CA ARG A 98 4.95 -28.00 4.42
C ARG A 98 3.56 -28.63 4.43
N LYS A 99 2.54 -27.87 4.83
CA LYS A 99 1.14 -28.34 4.86
C LYS A 99 0.67 -28.74 3.45
N LEU A 100 0.95 -27.93 2.43
CA LEU A 100 0.58 -28.21 1.05
C LEU A 100 1.28 -29.48 0.52
N LYS A 101 2.57 -29.67 0.82
CA LYS A 101 3.29 -30.91 0.46
C LYS A 101 2.67 -32.15 1.10
N ASN A 102 2.27 -32.06 2.36
CA ASN A 102 1.59 -33.17 3.05
C ASN A 102 0.21 -33.45 2.45
N LEU A 103 -0.56 -32.39 2.14
CA LEU A 103 -1.88 -32.52 1.52
C LEU A 103 -1.80 -33.14 0.11
N ARG A 104 -0.76 -32.83 -0.68
CA ARG A 104 -0.53 -33.48 -1.98
C ARG A 104 -0.29 -34.99 -1.83
N LYS A 105 0.59 -35.38 -0.91
CA LYS A 105 0.85 -36.80 -0.62
C LYS A 105 -0.39 -37.53 -0.13
N GLU A 106 -1.17 -36.89 0.74
CA GLU A 106 -2.40 -37.47 1.27
C GLU A 106 -3.47 -37.60 0.17
N PHE A 107 -3.58 -36.61 -0.71
CA PHE A 107 -4.46 -36.69 -1.87
C PHE A 107 -4.07 -37.85 -2.81
N GLU A 108 -2.78 -38.05 -3.08
CA GLU A 108 -2.29 -39.18 -3.88
C GLU A 108 -2.66 -40.54 -3.25
N ARG A 109 -2.46 -40.68 -1.93
CA ARG A 109 -2.82 -41.91 -1.18
C ARG A 109 -4.33 -42.17 -1.22
N ILE A 110 -5.14 -41.16 -0.92
CA ILE A 110 -6.61 -41.29 -0.95
C ILE A 110 -7.12 -41.51 -2.37
N SER A 111 -6.45 -40.96 -3.39
CA SER A 111 -6.83 -41.21 -4.78
C SER A 111 -6.67 -42.67 -5.18
N GLN A 112 -5.78 -43.42 -4.53
CA GLN A 112 -5.58 -44.85 -4.79
C GLN A 112 -6.65 -45.73 -4.14
N THR A 113 -7.32 -45.28 -3.09
CA THR A 113 -8.37 -46.06 -2.41
C THR A 113 -9.68 -46.12 -3.18
N GLY A 114 -9.88 -45.25 -4.17
CA GLY A 114 -11.08 -45.22 -5.03
C GLY A 114 -12.34 -44.67 -4.35
N ILE A 115 -12.28 -44.26 -3.08
CA ILE A 115 -13.45 -43.77 -2.35
C ILE A 115 -13.77 -42.33 -2.76
N ARG A 116 -14.76 -42.16 -3.65
CA ARG A 116 -15.16 -40.86 -4.24
C ARG A 116 -15.41 -39.76 -3.20
N LYS A 117 -15.99 -40.08 -2.04
CA LYS A 117 -16.25 -39.09 -0.97
C LYS A 117 -14.96 -38.54 -0.37
N ASP A 118 -13.98 -39.40 -0.12
CA ASP A 118 -12.72 -39.00 0.50
C ASP A 118 -11.81 -38.28 -0.48
N ILE A 119 -11.80 -38.70 -1.75
CA ILE A 119 -11.13 -37.98 -2.84
C ILE A 119 -11.65 -36.55 -2.94
N LYS A 120 -12.97 -36.34 -2.85
CA LYS A 120 -13.57 -35.00 -2.88
C LYS A 120 -13.15 -34.14 -1.68
N LYS A 121 -13.10 -34.72 -0.48
CA LYS A 121 -12.63 -34.04 0.73
C LYS A 121 -11.15 -33.67 0.62
N ALA A 122 -10.31 -34.61 0.20
CA ALA A 122 -8.88 -34.40 0.01
C ALA A 122 -8.58 -33.33 -1.04
N ARG A 123 -9.30 -33.32 -2.17
CA ARG A 123 -9.20 -32.27 -3.19
C ARG A 123 -9.57 -30.88 -2.64
N LYS A 124 -10.61 -30.79 -1.82
CA LYS A 124 -11.00 -29.53 -1.17
C LYS A 124 -9.93 -29.04 -0.20
N GLN A 125 -9.35 -29.94 0.60
CA GLN A 125 -8.25 -29.60 1.50
C GLN A 125 -7.00 -29.15 0.74
N LEU A 126 -6.66 -29.83 -0.36
CA LEU A 126 -5.56 -29.44 -1.24
C LEU A 126 -5.76 -28.02 -1.75
N ARG A 127 -6.94 -27.71 -2.29
CA ARG A 127 -7.29 -26.35 -2.76
C ARG A 127 -7.18 -25.30 -1.65
N HIS A 128 -7.63 -25.61 -0.43
CA HIS A 128 -7.43 -24.71 0.72
C HIS A 128 -5.94 -24.50 1.06
N GLY A 129 -5.11 -25.53 0.94
CA GLY A 129 -3.66 -25.42 1.12
C GLY A 129 -2.99 -24.53 0.07
N GLU A 130 -3.47 -24.57 -1.19
CA GLU A 130 -2.98 -23.71 -2.27
C GLU A 130 -3.37 -22.24 -2.03
N ILE A 131 -4.62 -21.99 -1.63
CA ILE A 131 -5.11 -20.66 -1.24
C ILE A 131 -4.30 -20.13 -0.04
N ASP A 132 -4.02 -20.96 0.96
CA ASP A 132 -3.20 -20.57 2.12
C ASP A 132 -1.77 -20.18 1.70
N LEU A 133 -1.14 -20.92 0.79
CA LEU A 133 0.19 -20.55 0.29
C LEU A 133 0.14 -19.23 -0.50
N ALA A 134 -0.86 -19.09 -1.37
CA ALA A 134 -1.06 -17.87 -2.15
C ALA A 134 -1.34 -16.66 -1.25
N TYR A 135 -2.07 -16.85 -0.16
CA TYR A 135 -2.34 -15.82 0.84
C TYR A 135 -1.05 -15.22 1.40
N VAL A 136 -0.12 -16.05 1.88
CA VAL A 136 1.12 -15.55 2.49
C VAL A 136 1.97 -14.77 1.48
N ILE A 137 1.95 -15.19 0.22
CA ILE A 137 2.74 -14.59 -0.87
C ILE A 137 2.12 -13.27 -1.31
N LEU A 138 0.82 -13.26 -1.60
CA LEU A 138 0.12 -12.14 -2.23
C LEU A 138 -0.34 -11.05 -1.25
N PHE A 139 -0.35 -11.33 0.07
CA PHE A 139 -0.81 -10.35 1.07
C PHE A 139 -0.10 -9.00 0.93
N PRO A 140 -0.87 -7.87 0.87
CA PRO A 140 -0.30 -6.53 0.66
C PRO A 140 0.79 -6.18 1.67
N LYS A 141 1.86 -5.52 1.22
CA LYS A 141 2.93 -5.06 2.12
C LYS A 141 2.59 -3.73 2.80
N THR A 142 1.55 -3.04 2.33
CA THR A 142 1.04 -1.75 2.83
C THR A 142 0.14 -1.90 4.06
N GLU A 143 -0.32 -3.12 4.34
CA GLU A 143 -1.23 -3.45 5.45
C GLU A 143 -0.54 -4.33 6.50
N LYS A 144 -1.08 -4.33 7.72
CA LYS A 144 -0.64 -5.23 8.80
C LYS A 144 -0.92 -6.67 8.37
N TYR A 145 0.11 -7.52 8.43
CA TYR A 145 -0.05 -8.92 8.10
C TYR A 145 -0.95 -9.64 9.11
N ILE A 146 -1.95 -10.37 8.60
CA ILE A 146 -2.85 -11.19 9.41
C ILE A 146 -2.42 -12.65 9.29
N SER A 147 -1.88 -13.18 10.39
CA SER A 147 -1.38 -14.57 10.47
C SER A 147 -2.50 -15.58 10.21
N LEU A 148 -2.20 -16.64 9.44
CA LEU A 148 -3.08 -17.78 9.20
C LEU A 148 -2.99 -18.84 10.29
N TYR A 149 -1.83 -18.95 10.93
CA TYR A 149 -1.53 -19.96 11.93
C TYR A 149 -1.05 -19.32 13.24
N PRO A 150 -1.89 -18.47 13.87
CA PRO A 150 -1.56 -17.90 15.17
C PRO A 150 -1.40 -19.02 16.19
N SER A 151 -0.46 -18.84 17.12
CA SER A 151 -0.43 -19.68 18.31
C SER A 151 -1.63 -19.29 19.18
N PRO A 152 -2.45 -20.24 19.65
CA PRO A 152 -3.50 -19.93 20.60
C PRO A 152 -2.86 -19.48 21.91
N ASN A 153 -3.25 -18.30 22.40
CA ASN A 153 -3.01 -17.88 23.77
C ASN A 153 -4.37 -17.88 24.48
N ASP A 154 -4.46 -18.58 25.61
CA ASP A 154 -5.72 -18.71 26.35
C ASP A 154 -6.12 -17.38 27.02
N GLU A 155 -5.17 -16.49 27.26
CA GLU A 155 -5.39 -15.14 27.81
C GLU A 155 -6.12 -14.18 26.85
N ASP A 156 -6.02 -14.40 25.53
CA ASP A 156 -6.64 -13.51 24.53
C ASP A 156 -8.17 -13.70 24.40
N GLN A 157 -8.75 -14.70 25.10
CA GLN A 157 -10.17 -15.11 24.96
C GLN A 157 -11.07 -14.63 26.10
N THR A 158 -10.52 -13.98 27.11
CA THR A 158 -11.29 -13.49 28.28
C THR A 158 -11.84 -12.07 28.06
N ASP A 159 -11.10 -11.23 27.35
CA ASP A 159 -11.44 -9.83 27.17
C ASP A 159 -12.44 -9.58 26.01
N PRO A 160 -13.59 -8.92 26.26
CA PRO A 160 -14.62 -8.70 25.22
C PRO A 160 -14.14 -7.82 24.07
N ASN A 161 -13.20 -6.89 24.32
CA ASN A 161 -12.62 -6.05 23.27
C ASN A 161 -11.65 -6.83 22.37
N VAL A 162 -10.89 -7.78 22.93
CA VAL A 162 -9.98 -8.64 22.17
C VAL A 162 -10.78 -9.59 21.27
N ILE A 163 -11.87 -10.16 21.79
CA ILE A 163 -12.79 -11.00 21.01
C ILE A 163 -13.38 -10.24 19.82
N LYS A 164 -13.81 -8.99 20.00
CA LYS A 164 -14.29 -8.15 18.89
C LYS A 164 -13.19 -7.91 17.85
N GLY A 165 -11.97 -7.60 18.29
CA GLY A 165 -10.82 -7.44 17.39
C GLY A 165 -10.46 -8.71 16.62
N LEU A 166 -10.56 -9.89 17.25
CA LEU A 166 -10.35 -11.19 16.62
C LEU A 166 -11.38 -11.44 15.51
N LYS A 167 -12.66 -11.15 15.75
CA LYS A 167 -13.72 -11.29 14.73
C LYS A 167 -13.45 -10.44 13.49
N ILE A 168 -13.11 -9.16 13.67
CA ILE A 168 -12.77 -8.25 12.56
C ILE A 168 -11.55 -8.78 11.78
N THR A 169 -10.55 -9.29 12.51
CA THR A 169 -9.34 -9.85 11.91
C THR A 169 -9.64 -11.12 11.09
N GLU A 170 -10.54 -11.98 11.58
CA GLU A 170 -10.99 -13.18 10.89
C GLU A 170 -11.83 -12.88 9.65
N GLU A 171 -12.69 -11.87 9.72
CA GLU A 171 -13.46 -11.38 8.58
C GLU A 171 -12.53 -10.90 7.46
N ARG A 172 -11.56 -10.03 7.79
CA ARG A 172 -10.56 -9.57 6.81
C ARG A 172 -9.74 -10.72 6.23
N ARG A 173 -9.37 -11.70 7.05
CA ARG A 173 -8.68 -12.93 6.60
C ARG A 173 -9.55 -13.71 5.61
N ARG A 174 -10.84 -13.85 5.89
CA ARG A 174 -11.82 -14.57 5.06
C ARG A 174 -12.04 -13.85 3.73
N GLU A 175 -12.20 -12.53 3.75
CA GLU A 175 -12.31 -11.70 2.54
C GLU A 175 -11.10 -11.88 1.62
N PHE A 176 -9.90 -11.79 2.18
CA PHE A 176 -8.69 -11.91 1.37
C PHE A 176 -8.49 -13.33 0.82
N ARG A 177 -8.86 -14.37 1.57
CA ARG A 177 -8.92 -15.74 1.06
C ARG A 177 -9.90 -15.90 -0.11
N LYS A 178 -11.10 -15.31 0.00
CA LYS A 178 -12.08 -15.31 -1.10
C LYS A 178 -11.57 -14.57 -2.33
N TYR A 179 -10.88 -13.44 -2.15
CA TYR A 179 -10.26 -12.69 -3.24
C TYR A 179 -9.23 -13.56 -3.99
N ILE A 180 -8.39 -14.30 -3.26
CA ILE A 180 -7.42 -15.22 -3.85
C ILE A 180 -8.11 -16.39 -4.55
N GLU A 181 -9.16 -16.95 -3.94
CA GLU A 181 -9.93 -18.03 -4.55
C GLU A 181 -10.48 -17.61 -5.91
N LYS A 182 -11.03 -16.39 -6.03
CA LYS A 182 -11.46 -15.80 -7.31
C LYS A 182 -10.30 -15.62 -8.28
N LEU A 183 -9.17 -15.08 -7.83
CA LEU A 183 -7.97 -14.93 -8.68
C LEU A 183 -7.45 -16.26 -9.22
N MET A 184 -7.52 -17.33 -8.41
CA MET A 184 -7.14 -18.68 -8.82
C MET A 184 -8.14 -19.27 -9.82
N GLU A 185 -9.44 -19.04 -9.64
CA GLU A 185 -10.49 -19.46 -10.59
C GLU A 185 -10.35 -18.75 -11.94
N GLU A 186 -10.03 -17.45 -11.92
CA GLU A 186 -9.79 -16.65 -13.13
C GLU A 186 -8.43 -16.92 -13.80
N GLY A 187 -7.54 -17.70 -13.16
CA GLY A 187 -6.20 -17.96 -13.67
C GLY A 187 -5.27 -16.75 -13.72
N LYS A 188 -5.61 -15.65 -13.03
CA LYS A 188 -4.85 -14.38 -13.02
C LYS A 188 -3.78 -14.32 -11.93
N LEU A 189 -3.37 -15.46 -11.39
CA LEU A 189 -2.35 -15.50 -10.35
C LEU A 189 -0.98 -15.11 -10.96
N PRO A 190 -0.22 -14.17 -10.36
CA PRO A 190 1.02 -13.68 -10.95
C PRO A 190 2.20 -14.67 -10.82
N PHE A 191 1.97 -15.86 -10.26
CA PHE A 191 2.97 -16.92 -10.11
C PHE A 191 2.30 -18.28 -10.13
N SER A 192 3.06 -19.33 -10.45
CA SER A 192 2.58 -20.72 -10.32
C SER A 192 2.74 -21.24 -8.89
N ILE A 193 1.73 -21.96 -8.41
CA ILE A 193 1.77 -22.61 -7.08
C ILE A 193 2.95 -23.60 -6.99
N ASP A 194 3.29 -24.26 -8.09
CA ASP A 194 4.40 -25.21 -8.12
C ASP A 194 5.76 -24.52 -7.98
N ASP A 195 5.94 -23.36 -8.60
CA ASP A 195 7.16 -22.54 -8.43
C ASP A 195 7.32 -22.08 -6.98
N ALA A 196 6.21 -21.71 -6.34
CA ALA A 196 6.17 -21.37 -4.92
C ALA A 196 6.57 -22.56 -4.03
N LEU A 197 6.14 -23.78 -4.40
CA LEU A 197 6.43 -25.02 -3.69
C LEU A 197 7.90 -25.44 -3.80
N GLN A 198 8.51 -25.18 -4.95
CA GLN A 198 9.92 -25.40 -5.24
C GLN A 198 10.84 -24.38 -4.56
N GLY A 199 10.29 -23.31 -4.00
CA GLY A 199 11.05 -22.28 -3.29
C GLY A 199 11.72 -21.27 -4.22
N LYS A 200 11.24 -21.15 -5.48
CA LYS A 200 11.73 -20.10 -6.38
C LYS A 200 11.39 -18.72 -5.82
N ASN A 201 12.28 -17.76 -6.06
CA ASN A 201 12.06 -16.37 -5.64
C ASN A 201 11.00 -15.70 -6.51
N ILE A 202 9.77 -15.64 -6.00
CA ILE A 202 8.67 -14.94 -6.66
C ILE A 202 8.85 -13.44 -6.47
N ARG A 203 9.26 -12.75 -7.53
CA ARG A 203 9.25 -11.28 -7.61
C ARG A 203 7.84 -10.84 -7.97
N LEU A 204 7.09 -10.39 -6.98
CA LEU A 204 5.83 -9.70 -7.23
C LEU A 204 6.17 -8.24 -7.56
N ASP A 205 5.88 -7.80 -8.78
CA ASP A 205 5.98 -6.39 -9.20
C ASP A 205 4.90 -5.50 -8.56
N ASN A 206 4.63 -5.74 -7.27
CA ASN A 206 3.63 -5.02 -6.48
C ASN A 206 4.05 -3.58 -6.18
N ASP A 207 5.27 -3.17 -6.52
CA ASP A 207 5.72 -1.79 -6.34
C ASP A 207 4.98 -0.83 -7.29
N LYS A 208 4.52 -1.31 -8.47
CA LYS A 208 3.73 -0.50 -9.42
C LYS A 208 2.25 -0.37 -9.01
N THR A 209 1.69 -1.37 -8.34
CA THR A 209 0.29 -1.41 -7.89
C THR A 209 0.07 -0.74 -6.53
N GLN A 210 1.13 -0.54 -5.74
CA GLN A 210 1.09 0.18 -4.45
C GLN A 210 1.30 1.70 -4.62
N LYS A 211 0.62 2.30 -5.59
CA LYS A 211 0.46 3.76 -5.60
C LYS A 211 -0.66 4.13 -4.62
N ALA A 212 -0.58 5.33 -4.05
CA ALA A 212 -1.72 5.89 -3.34
C ALA A 212 -2.90 5.93 -4.34
N VAL A 213 -4.01 5.29 -3.97
CA VAL A 213 -5.27 5.46 -4.70
C VAL A 213 -5.69 6.89 -4.48
N LEU A 214 -5.48 7.74 -5.47
CA LEU A 214 -6.01 9.10 -5.47
C LEU A 214 -7.47 9.01 -5.90
N THR A 215 -8.37 9.27 -4.95
CA THR A 215 -9.82 9.39 -5.18
C THR A 215 -10.19 10.74 -5.80
N GLU A 216 -9.29 11.72 -5.75
CA GLU A 216 -9.48 13.05 -6.33
C GLU A 216 -8.74 13.13 -7.66
N GLU A 217 -9.49 13.37 -8.74
CA GLU A 217 -8.91 13.67 -10.04
C GLU A 217 -8.08 14.96 -9.95
N ILE A 218 -6.86 14.91 -10.50
CA ILE A 218 -5.88 16.01 -10.38
C ILE A 218 -6.42 17.33 -10.97
N ASP A 219 -7.34 17.23 -11.94
CA ASP A 219 -7.96 18.34 -12.67
C ASP A 219 -9.45 18.56 -12.35
N ALA A 220 -10.04 17.84 -11.38
CA ALA A 220 -11.40 18.16 -10.96
C ALA A 220 -11.43 19.57 -10.33
N PRO A 221 -12.40 20.43 -10.68
CA PRO A 221 -12.57 21.71 -10.01
C PRO A 221 -12.89 21.43 -8.54
N GLU A 222 -12.10 22.02 -7.63
CA GLU A 222 -12.42 22.02 -6.20
C GLU A 222 -13.81 22.65 -6.05
N GLN A 223 -14.80 21.84 -5.64
CA GLN A 223 -16.08 22.36 -5.22
C GLN A 223 -15.80 23.28 -4.04
N LYS A 224 -15.94 24.58 -4.24
CA LYS A 224 -16.03 25.53 -3.15
C LYS A 224 -17.18 25.05 -2.27
N GLN A 225 -16.89 24.76 -1.01
CA GLN A 225 -17.92 24.69 0.00
C GLN A 225 -18.45 26.12 0.13
N ASP A 226 -19.48 26.44 -0.66
CA ASP A 226 -20.26 27.64 -0.44
C ASP A 226 -20.98 27.43 0.90
N GLU A 227 -20.61 28.25 1.89
CA GLU A 227 -21.40 28.47 3.09
C GLU A 227 -22.74 29.08 2.65
N GLN A 228 -23.70 28.23 2.29
CA GLN A 228 -25.11 28.59 2.23
C GLN A 228 -25.76 28.09 3.52
N GLN A 229 -25.73 28.94 4.54
CA GLN A 229 -26.76 28.91 5.57
C GLN A 229 -28.07 29.36 4.91
N GLU A 230 -28.88 28.38 4.50
CA GLU A 230 -30.31 28.58 4.33
C GLU A 230 -30.95 28.71 5.71
N GLU A 231 -31.27 29.93 6.13
CA GLU A 231 -32.36 30.18 7.09
C GLU A 231 -33.30 31.24 6.48
N GLN A 232 -34.19 30.72 5.64
CA GLN A 232 -35.63 30.98 5.54
C GLN A 232 -36.12 32.45 5.65
N ASP A 233 -36.59 32.95 4.49
CA ASP A 233 -37.54 34.07 4.35
C ASP A 233 -38.89 33.72 5.00
N ASP A 234 -39.16 34.30 6.17
CA ASP A 234 -40.51 34.43 6.78
C ASP A 234 -40.99 35.89 6.65
N PHE A 235 -41.38 36.32 5.44
CA PHE A 235 -41.81 37.72 5.24
C PHE A 235 -43.17 37.94 4.56
N PHE A 236 -44.02 36.93 4.37
CA PHE A 236 -45.42 37.19 3.98
C PHE A 236 -46.40 36.18 4.58
N GLU A 237 -47.00 36.55 5.72
CA GLU A 237 -48.39 36.23 6.11
C GLU A 237 -49.03 37.44 6.79
#